data_AF-A0A6N0LMN7-F1
#
_entry.id   AF-A0A6N0LMN7-F1
#
_cell.length_a   1.000
_cell.length_b   1.000
_cell.length_c   1.000
_cell.angle_alpha   90.00
_cell.angle_beta   90.00
_cell.angle_gamma   90.00
#
_symmetry.space_group_name_H-M   'P 1'
#
loop_
_entity.id
_entity.type
_entity.pdbx_description
1 polymer ?
#
loop_
_entity_poly.entity_id
_entity_poly.type
_entity_poly.pdbx_seq_one_letter_code
_entity_poly.pdbx_strand_id
1 'polypeptide(L)' 'MNVTFSEDEKSLFVDTGMGYFTEWSLNIDDLIKKGCFWLKDYLASHHNEAEDVRQICQNYTHKFKK' A
#
# COMPACT_ATOMS: atom_id res chain seq x y z
N MET A 1 11.41 -10.83 15.01
CA MET A 1 11.09 -10.22 13.71
C MET A 1 10.29 -8.96 14.00
N ASN A 2 10.82 -7.80 13.64
CA ASN A 2 10.15 -6.52 13.83
C ASN A 2 10.02 -5.80 12.48
N VAL A 3 8.88 -5.16 12.26
CA VAL A 3 8.59 -4.41 11.05
C VAL A 3 8.16 -3.01 11.48
N THR A 4 8.91 -2.00 11.07
CA THR A 4 8.67 -0.62 11.50
C THR A 4 8.75 0.31 10.31
N PHE A 5 7.86 1.28 10.23
CA PHE A 5 7.99 2.37 9.26
C PHE A 5 8.98 3.41 9.79
N SER A 6 9.70 4.05 8.88
CA SER A 6 10.45 5.27 9.20
C SER A 6 9.49 6.39 9.59
N GLU A 7 9.96 7.36 10.40
CA GLU A 7 9.15 8.50 10.81
C GLU A 7 8.64 9.34 9.62
N ASP A 8 9.35 9.32 8.49
CA ASP A 8 8.97 10.03 7.27
C ASP A 8 8.10 9.18 6.31
N GLU A 9 7.70 7.97 6.73
CA GLU A 9 6.83 7.02 6.02
C GLU A 9 7.31 6.56 4.63
N LYS A 10 8.59 6.80 4.30
CA LYS A 10 9.18 6.44 2.99
C LYS A 10 9.98 5.15 3.02
N SER A 11 10.30 4.64 4.20
CA SER A 11 11.09 3.43 4.35
C SER A 11 10.40 2.44 5.26
N LEU A 12 10.42 1.17 4.86
CA LEU A 12 10.04 0.05 5.72
C LEU A 12 11.30 -0.68 6.17
N PHE A 13 11.40 -0.81 7.48
CA PHE A 13 12.51 -1.45 8.14
C PHE A 13 12.08 -2.81 8.65
N VAL A 14 12.78 -3.85 8.17
CA VAL A 14 12.54 -5.23 8.57
C VAL A 14 13.77 -5.74 9.31
N ASP A 15 13.61 -5.98 10.61
CA ASP A 15 14.59 -6.67 11.43
C ASP A 15 14.22 -8.15 11.54
N THR A 16 15.08 -8.99 10.99
CA THR A 16 14.91 -10.45 10.99
C THR A 16 15.45 -11.11 12.26
N GLY A 17 16.14 -10.36 13.13
CA GLY A 17 16.81 -10.86 14.33
C GLY A 17 18.12 -11.61 14.03
N MET A 18 18.51 -11.73 12.75
CA MET A 18 19.76 -12.38 12.33
C MET A 18 20.90 -11.38 12.10
N GLY A 19 20.80 -10.17 12.66
CA GLY A 19 21.77 -9.09 12.45
C GLY A 19 21.66 -8.37 11.10
N TYR A 20 20.72 -8.78 10.24
CA TYR A 20 20.40 -8.12 8.99
C TYR A 20 19.15 -7.26 9.13
N PHE A 21 19.30 -5.99 8.78
CA PHE A 21 18.24 -5.02 8.71
C PHE A 21 18.04 -4.62 7.25
N THR A 22 16.85 -4.89 6.73
CA THR A 22 16.52 -4.55 5.34
C THR A 22 15.70 -3.29 5.32
N GLU A 23 16.23 -2.25 4.66
CA GLU A 23 15.49 -1.05 4.32
C GLU A 23 14.87 -1.19 2.93
N TRP A 24 13.55 -1.02 2.86
CA TRP A 24 12.82 -0.90 1.62
C TRP A 24 12.39 0.54 1.43
N SER A 25 12.95 1.24 0.45
CA SER A 25 12.40 2.51 0.00
C SER A 25 11.05 2.26 -0.66
N LEU A 26 9.99 2.62 0.04
CA LEU A 26 8.60 2.44 -0.37
C LEU A 26 7.99 3.79 -0.67
N ASN A 27 7.66 4.01 -1.94
CA ASN A 27 6.67 5.02 -2.28
C ASN A 27 5.29 4.41 -2.03
N ILE A 28 4.76 4.60 -0.82
CA ILE A 28 3.46 4.02 -0.40
C ILE A 28 2.34 4.46 -1.35
N ASP A 29 2.36 5.72 -1.82
CA ASP A 29 1.35 6.21 -2.76
C ASP A 29 1.40 5.47 -4.11
N ASP A 30 2.60 5.18 -4.63
CA ASP A 30 2.77 4.40 -5.86
C ASP A 30 2.39 2.93 -5.66
N LEU A 31 2.72 2.35 -4.51
CA LEU A 31 2.36 0.97 -4.18
C LEU A 31 0.84 0.80 -4.11
N ILE A 32 0.14 1.71 -3.43
CA ILE A 32 -1.32 1.67 -3.34
C ILE A 32 -1.96 1.85 -4.72
N LYS A 33 -1.47 2.77 -5.55
CA LYS A 33 -1.94 2.90 -6.95
C LYS A 33 -1.80 1.60 -7.73
N LYS A 34 -0.63 0.96 -7.68
CA LYS A 34 -0.37 -0.30 -8.37
C LYS A 34 -1.29 -1.41 -7.85
N GLY A 35 -1.50 -1.49 -6.55
CA GLY A 35 -2.44 -2.42 -5.93
C GLY A 35 -3.88 -2.19 -6.40
N CYS A 36 -4.34 -0.94 -6.40
CA CYS A 36 -5.68 -0.57 -6.89
C CYS A 36 -5.87 -0.85 -8.38
N PHE A 37 -4.83 -0.62 -9.19
CA PHE A 37 -4.86 -0.98 -10.61
C PHE A 37 -4.96 -2.49 -10.80
N TRP A 38 -4.16 -3.25 -10.05
CA TRP A 38 -4.17 -4.71 -10.10
C TRP A 38 -5.52 -5.31 -9.67
N LEU A 39 -6.18 -4.70 -8.66
CA LEU A 39 -7.48 -5.15 -8.15
C LEU A 39 -8.70 -4.64 -8.94
N LYS A 40 -8.51 -3.81 -9.96
CA LYS A 40 -9.61 -3.08 -10.63
C LYS A 40 -10.79 -3.98 -11.03
N ASP A 41 -10.52 -5.10 -11.69
CA ASP A 41 -11.57 -6.00 -12.20
C ASP A 41 -12.21 -6.83 -11.09
N TYR A 42 -11.45 -7.16 -10.05
CA TYR A 42 -11.97 -7.82 -8.85
C TYR A 42 -12.95 -6.91 -8.10
N LEU A 43 -12.57 -5.65 -7.87
CA LEU A 43 -13.42 -4.64 -7.22
C LEU A 43 -14.67 -4.33 -8.05
N ALA A 44 -14.61 -4.47 -9.38
CA ALA A 44 -15.76 -4.28 -10.26
C ALA A 44 -16.82 -5.39 -10.11
N SER A 45 -16.44 -6.59 -9.68
CA SER A 45 -17.33 -7.76 -9.60
C SER A 45 -17.73 -8.15 -8.17
N HIS A 46 -16.97 -7.75 -7.15
CA HIS A 46 -17.17 -8.16 -5.75
C HIS A 46 -17.50 -6.95 -4.86
N HIS A 47 -18.75 -6.50 -4.92
CA HIS A 47 -19.18 -5.24 -4.29
C HIS A 47 -19.13 -5.24 -2.76
N ASN A 48 -19.54 -6.35 -2.11
CA ASN A 48 -19.70 -6.37 -0.66
C ASN A 48 -18.42 -6.78 0.09
N GLU A 49 -17.58 -7.60 -0.53
CA GLU A 49 -16.37 -8.16 0.12
C GLU A 49 -15.18 -7.21 0.07
N ALA A 50 -15.26 -6.15 -0.74
CA ALA A 50 -14.12 -5.28 -1.03
C ALA A 50 -14.44 -3.79 -0.90
N GLU A 51 -15.49 -3.43 -0.14
CA GLU A 51 -15.92 -2.04 0.04
C GLU A 51 -14.82 -1.17 0.64
N ASP A 52 -14.15 -1.63 1.71
CA ASP A 52 -13.05 -0.89 2.34
C ASP A 52 -11.89 -0.63 1.36
N VAL A 53 -11.52 -1.65 0.58
CA VAL A 53 -10.47 -1.56 -0.44
C VAL A 53 -10.89 -0.60 -1.56
N ARG A 54 -12.17 -0.61 -1.93
CA ARG A 54 -12.72 0.29 -2.94
C ARG A 54 -12.65 1.74 -2.49
N GLN A 55 -12.97 2.02 -1.22
CA GLN A 55 -12.88 3.37 -0.63
C GLN A 55 -11.44 3.86 -0.61
N ILE A 56 -10.48 3.01 -0.21
CA ILE A 56 -9.04 3.32 -0.28
C ILE A 56 -8.68 3.68 -1.73
N CYS A 57 -9.03 2.84 -2.70
CA CYS A 57 -8.70 3.08 -4.09
C CYS A 57 -9.35 4.34 -4.66
N GLN A 58 -10.59 4.66 -4.31
CA GLN A 58 -11.26 5.89 -4.73
C GLN A 58 -10.52 7.12 -4.19
N ASN A 59 -10.18 7.15 -2.89
CA ASN A 59 -9.45 8.26 -2.29
C ASN A 59 -8.11 8.52 -3.01
N TYR A 60 -7.43 7.45 -3.41
CA TYR A 60 -6.20 7.54 -4.20
C TYR A 60 -6.45 7.97 -5.64
N THR A 61 -7.57 7.61 -6.26
CA THR A 61 -7.88 8.03 -7.65
C THR A 61 -8.31 9.50 -7.73
N HIS A 62 -9.02 10.00 -6.71
CA HIS A 62 -9.47 11.39 -6.63
C HIS A 62 -8.33 12.38 -6.36
N LYS A 63 -7.28 11.95 -5.64
CA LYS A 63 -6.10 12.77 -5.34
C LYS A 63 -5.28 13.18 -6.58
N PHE A 64 -5.46 12.50 -7.73
CA PHE A 64 -4.74 12.80 -9.00
C PHE A 64 -5.58 13.52 -10.06
N LYS A 65 -6.81 13.96 -9.75
CA LYS A 65 -7.67 14.74 -10.67
C LYS A 65 -7.52 16.26 -10.55
N LYS A 66 -6.41 16.76 -10.01
CA LYS A 66 -6.16 18.21 -9.85
C LYS A 66 -4.83 18.60 -10.46
#